data_AF-A0A349HWZ1-F1
#
_entry.id   AF-A0A349HWZ1-F1
#
_cell.length_a   1.000
_cell.length_b   1.000
_cell.length_c   1.000
_cell.angle_alpha   90.00
_cell.angle_beta   90.00
_cell.angle_gamma   90.00
#
_symmetry.space_group_name_H-M   'P 1'
#
loop_
_entity.id
_entity.type
_entity.pdbx_description
1 polymer ?
#
loop_
_entity_poly.entity_id
_entity_poly.type
_entity_poly.pdbx_seq_one_letter_code
_entity_poly.pdbx_strand_id
1 'polypeptide(L)'
;MHIQNISQQNFTTRLLKNKTVLKTLEKISDHGTSFCAGTSLALSLVMRPVAIFSTPKVEKENKQYAATNSICSGLIKFGIVEAVALPIEKAVKNIDKYSEKFLDKKTIENLTKNTGTLTDSRSYKLMTQIIKLSTGFFTAIPKSMLTLALIPVLMGSIFKTKVQNPKEEKKVQQITPFTASNREIKEKLNFTGNIDKLSKVLGKIIDNKHFQNFAKKNETKDKNIAKHITAATDILLTTSFAVQTNNSKKIKENRKKALIYNNVISTAITLGGGYWLDKMIAKGSTNFIEKFKHINAKDPKLNKYIEGINILRPALIFAGIYYCVLPIFSTYLAEKVDKFIEKQKKS
;
A
#
# COMPACT_ATOMS: atom_id res chain seq x y z
N MET A 1 53.72 -15.74 -5.98
CA MET A 1 53.03 -14.50 -5.56
C MET A 1 52.31 -13.94 -6.79
N HIS A 2 51.06 -14.37 -7.02
CA HIS A 2 50.30 -13.98 -8.21
C HIS A 2 49.37 -12.83 -7.83
N ILE A 3 49.75 -11.61 -8.20
CA ILE A 3 48.86 -10.45 -8.11
C ILE A 3 47.85 -10.60 -9.24
N GLN A 4 46.68 -11.16 -8.92
CA GLN A 4 45.52 -11.04 -9.81
C GLN A 4 45.07 -9.57 -9.78
N ASN A 5 45.42 -8.85 -10.84
CA ASN A 5 44.81 -7.58 -11.20
C ASN A 5 43.29 -7.75 -11.28
N ILE A 6 42.55 -7.30 -10.25
CA ILE A 6 41.10 -7.15 -10.30
C ILE A 6 40.81 -5.88 -11.13
N SER A 7 41.06 -5.94 -12.44
CA SER A 7 40.69 -4.91 -13.41
C SER A 7 39.50 -5.37 -14.27
N GLN A 8 38.42 -5.78 -13.63
CA GLN A 8 37.10 -5.81 -14.26
C GLN A 8 36.11 -5.06 -13.37
N GLN A 9 36.03 -3.74 -13.55
CA GLN A 9 34.87 -2.98 -13.09
C GLN A 9 33.66 -3.38 -13.93
N ASN A 10 33.02 -4.48 -13.54
CA ASN A 10 31.74 -4.89 -14.11
C ASN A 10 30.72 -3.76 -13.97
N PHE A 11 29.89 -3.54 -15.01
CA PHE A 11 28.81 -2.54 -15.03
C PHE A 11 27.96 -2.56 -13.74
N THR A 12 27.73 -3.75 -13.19
CA THR A 12 27.05 -3.97 -11.91
C THR A 12 27.79 -3.34 -10.73
N THR A 13 29.11 -3.48 -10.61
CA THR A 13 29.92 -2.85 -9.55
C THR A 13 29.90 -1.32 -9.67
N ARG A 14 29.91 -0.77 -10.89
CA ARG A 14 29.81 0.67 -11.13
C ARG A 14 28.43 1.23 -10.76
N LEU A 15 27.37 0.48 -11.03
CA LEU A 15 26.00 0.84 -10.65
C LEU A 15 25.79 0.79 -9.13
N LEU A 16 26.36 -0.22 -8.44
CA LEU A 16 26.22 -0.41 -6.99
C LEU A 16 27.02 0.60 -6.14
N LYS A 17 28.01 1.29 -6.73
CA LYS A 17 28.76 2.41 -6.12
C LYS A 17 28.28 3.79 -6.59
N ASN A 18 27.28 3.84 -7.46
CA ASN A 18 26.86 5.10 -8.07
C ASN A 18 26.25 6.03 -7.00
N LYS A 19 26.80 7.24 -6.85
CA LYS A 19 26.34 8.23 -5.86
C LYS A 19 24.85 8.56 -5.98
N THR A 20 24.29 8.55 -7.18
CA THR A 20 22.86 8.76 -7.40
C THR A 20 22.04 7.58 -6.90
N VAL A 21 22.48 6.35 -7.14
CA VAL A 21 21.83 5.14 -6.62
C VAL A 21 21.85 5.14 -5.09
N LEU A 22 23.02 5.42 -4.49
CA LEU A 22 23.17 5.48 -3.04
C LEU A 22 22.30 6.60 -2.42
N LYS A 23 22.29 7.81 -3.00
CA LYS A 23 21.41 8.90 -2.56
C LYS A 23 19.92 8.54 -2.69
N THR A 24 19.53 7.81 -3.73
CA THR A 24 18.15 7.35 -3.89
C THR A 24 17.79 6.32 -2.82
N LEU A 25 18.67 5.36 -2.53
CA LEU A 25 18.48 4.38 -1.46
C LEU A 25 18.37 5.05 -0.08
N GLU A 26 19.18 6.07 0.18
CA GLU A 26 19.10 6.89 1.40
C GLU A 26 17.72 7.56 1.52
N LYS A 27 17.28 8.25 0.46
CA LYS A 27 15.96 8.90 0.45
C LYS A 27 14.81 7.90 0.63
N ILE A 28 14.92 6.70 0.06
CA ILE A 28 13.93 5.64 0.24
C ILE A 28 13.90 5.14 1.69
N SER A 29 15.06 5.00 2.34
CA SER A 29 15.11 4.68 3.77
C SER A 29 14.43 5.77 4.61
N ASP A 30 14.72 7.05 4.34
CA ASP A 30 14.16 8.16 5.12
C ASP A 30 12.66 8.40 4.86
N HIS A 31 12.17 8.09 3.66
CA HIS A 31 10.80 8.36 3.22
C HIS A 31 10.07 7.13 2.69
N GLY A 32 10.33 5.95 3.27
CA GLY A 32 9.81 4.66 2.76
C GLY A 32 8.30 4.63 2.55
N THR A 33 7.51 5.13 3.51
CA THR A 33 6.03 5.16 3.42
C THR A 33 5.56 6.00 2.24
N SER A 34 6.07 7.24 2.10
CA SER A 34 5.71 8.14 1.00
C SER A 34 6.20 7.63 -0.35
N PHE A 35 7.41 7.04 -0.40
CA PHE A 35 7.94 6.42 -1.61
C PHE A 35 7.05 5.25 -2.07
N CYS A 36 6.69 4.35 -1.16
CA CYS A 36 5.79 3.24 -1.44
C CYS A 36 4.41 3.73 -1.88
N ALA A 37 3.86 4.76 -1.24
CA ALA A 37 2.56 5.35 -1.59
C ALA A 37 2.60 6.00 -2.98
N GLY A 38 3.60 6.82 -3.27
CA GLY A 38 3.77 7.48 -4.57
C GLY A 38 4.04 6.49 -5.71
N THR A 39 4.87 5.47 -5.47
CA THR A 39 5.11 4.39 -6.44
C THR A 39 3.84 3.60 -6.71
N SER A 40 3.11 3.22 -5.65
CA SER A 40 1.82 2.52 -5.74
C SER A 40 0.79 3.34 -6.53
N LEU A 41 0.76 4.66 -6.32
CA LEU A 41 -0.07 5.57 -7.10
C LEU A 41 0.34 5.58 -8.58
N ALA A 42 1.60 5.86 -8.90
CA ALA A 42 2.07 5.91 -10.29
C ALA A 42 1.74 4.62 -11.06
N LEU A 43 1.99 3.45 -10.44
CA LEU A 43 1.70 2.17 -11.05
C LEU A 43 0.20 1.89 -11.22
N SER A 44 -0.63 2.36 -10.27
CA SER A 44 -2.10 2.25 -10.38
C SER A 44 -2.70 3.16 -11.46
N LEU A 45 -2.03 4.28 -11.75
CA LEU A 45 -2.44 5.25 -12.77
C LEU A 45 -1.99 4.86 -14.17
N VAL A 46 -0.84 4.19 -14.29
CA VAL A 46 -0.21 3.92 -15.59
C VAL A 46 -0.14 2.43 -15.88
N MET A 47 0.67 1.69 -15.12
CA MET A 47 1.02 0.30 -15.46
C MET A 47 -0.18 -0.64 -15.41
N ARG A 48 -1.03 -0.52 -14.39
CA ARG A 48 -2.21 -1.37 -14.26
C ARG A 48 -3.27 -1.10 -15.32
N PRO A 49 -3.62 0.15 -15.64
CA PRO A 49 -4.46 0.44 -16.80
C PRO A 49 -3.89 -0.11 -18.11
N VAL A 50 -2.59 0.04 -18.37
CA VAL A 50 -1.94 -0.55 -19.56
C VAL A 50 -2.10 -2.06 -19.60
N ALA A 51 -1.81 -2.75 -18.50
CA ALA A 51 -1.99 -4.20 -18.37
C ALA A 51 -3.45 -4.63 -18.62
N ILE A 52 -4.41 -3.93 -18.01
CA ILE A 52 -5.85 -4.18 -18.20
C ILE A 52 -6.24 -4.02 -19.68
N PHE A 53 -5.81 -2.95 -20.34
CA PHE A 53 -6.13 -2.72 -21.74
C PHE A 53 -5.50 -3.75 -22.68
N SER A 54 -4.30 -4.24 -22.35
CA SER A 54 -3.60 -5.29 -23.10
C SER A 54 -4.24 -6.68 -22.99
N THR A 55 -5.18 -6.88 -22.04
CA THR A 55 -5.78 -8.19 -21.78
C THR A 55 -6.62 -8.68 -22.98
N PRO A 56 -6.37 -9.86 -23.57
CA PRO A 56 -7.12 -10.34 -24.73
C PRO A 56 -8.51 -10.85 -24.34
N LYS A 57 -9.44 -10.91 -25.31
CA LYS A 57 -10.78 -11.53 -25.18
C LYS A 57 -11.65 -10.99 -24.03
N VAL A 58 -11.54 -9.70 -23.73
CA VAL A 58 -12.37 -8.99 -22.74
C VAL A 58 -13.03 -7.79 -23.40
N GLU A 59 -14.32 -7.56 -23.10
CA GLU A 59 -15.06 -6.41 -23.60
C GLU A 59 -14.39 -5.07 -23.24
N LYS A 60 -14.38 -4.16 -24.21
CA LYS A 60 -13.74 -2.84 -24.07
C LYS A 60 -14.27 -2.07 -22.86
N GLU A 61 -15.58 -2.12 -22.62
CA GLU A 61 -16.21 -1.41 -21.51
C GLU A 61 -15.83 -2.03 -20.15
N ASN A 62 -15.73 -3.36 -20.05
CA ASN A 62 -15.24 -4.03 -18.83
C ASN A 62 -13.79 -3.67 -18.52
N LYS A 63 -12.93 -3.55 -19.55
CA LYS A 63 -11.57 -3.02 -19.39
C LYS A 63 -11.57 -1.57 -18.89
N GLN A 64 -12.46 -0.73 -19.41
CA GLN A 64 -12.58 0.67 -18.97
C GLN A 64 -13.01 0.77 -17.50
N TYR A 65 -13.99 -0.03 -17.06
CA TYR A 65 -14.39 -0.08 -15.65
C TYR A 65 -13.26 -0.59 -14.76
N ALA A 66 -12.54 -1.65 -15.16
CA ALA A 66 -11.41 -2.17 -14.40
C ALA A 66 -10.24 -1.16 -14.31
N ALA A 67 -9.91 -0.48 -15.42
CA ALA A 67 -8.87 0.55 -15.46
C ALA A 67 -9.27 1.77 -14.62
N THR A 68 -10.53 2.21 -14.72
CA THR A 68 -11.06 3.31 -13.89
C THR A 68 -11.02 2.94 -12.41
N ASN A 69 -11.42 1.72 -12.04
CA ASN A 69 -11.31 1.25 -10.66
C ASN A 69 -9.86 1.24 -10.15
N SER A 70 -8.89 0.87 -11.00
CA SER A 70 -7.46 0.97 -10.65
C SER A 70 -7.05 2.40 -10.33
N ILE A 71 -7.41 3.35 -11.20
CA ILE A 71 -7.09 4.76 -11.04
C ILE A 71 -7.74 5.32 -9.77
N CYS A 72 -9.05 5.10 -9.60
CA CYS A 72 -9.80 5.57 -8.43
C CYS A 72 -9.22 5.02 -7.13
N SER A 73 -9.02 3.69 -7.07
CA SER A 73 -8.50 3.05 -5.86
C SER A 73 -7.08 3.49 -5.54
N GLY A 74 -6.26 3.79 -6.56
CA GLY A 74 -4.94 4.39 -6.44
C GLY A 74 -4.97 5.78 -5.80
N LEU A 75 -5.77 6.68 -6.37
CA LEU A 75 -5.95 8.05 -5.88
C LEU A 75 -6.48 8.08 -4.43
N ILE A 76 -7.54 7.30 -4.15
CA ILE A 76 -8.13 7.24 -2.81
C ILE A 76 -7.15 6.59 -1.82
N LYS A 77 -6.43 5.52 -2.21
CA LYS A 77 -5.40 4.92 -1.34
C LYS A 77 -4.33 5.94 -0.97
N PHE A 78 -3.84 6.70 -1.94
CA PHE A 78 -2.84 7.74 -1.70
C PHE A 78 -3.36 8.81 -0.74
N GLY A 79 -4.57 9.34 -1.01
CA GLY A 79 -5.21 10.33 -0.14
C GLY A 79 -5.42 9.85 1.30
N ILE A 80 -5.87 8.60 1.49
CA ILE A 80 -6.04 8.01 2.83
C ILE A 80 -4.70 7.82 3.54
N VAL A 81 -3.63 7.44 2.84
CA VAL A 81 -2.30 7.33 3.44
C VAL A 81 -1.84 8.68 3.98
N GLU A 82 -1.96 9.73 3.17
CA GLU A 82 -1.58 11.10 3.57
C GLU A 82 -2.43 11.61 4.75
N ALA A 83 -3.74 11.39 4.70
CA ALA A 83 -4.68 11.93 5.70
C ALA A 83 -4.73 11.14 7.02
N VAL A 84 -4.44 9.83 7.00
CA VAL A 84 -4.66 8.94 8.15
C VAL A 84 -3.36 8.22 8.56
N ALA A 85 -2.75 7.48 7.64
CA ALA A 85 -1.61 6.63 7.98
C ALA A 85 -0.38 7.43 8.38
N LEU A 86 -0.05 8.51 7.66
CA LEU A 86 1.10 9.36 7.96
C LEU A 86 0.98 10.08 9.31
N PRO A 87 -0.14 10.72 9.68
CA PRO A 87 -0.33 11.26 11.03
C PRO A 87 -0.17 10.22 12.13
N ILE A 88 -0.69 9.00 11.93
CA ILE A 88 -0.55 7.89 12.90
C ILE A 88 0.91 7.44 13.00
N GLU A 89 1.62 7.31 11.88
CA GLU A 89 3.05 6.97 11.91
C GLU A 89 3.86 8.06 12.62
N LYS A 90 3.56 9.34 12.36
CA LYS A 90 4.19 10.48 13.06
C LYS A 90 3.89 10.46 14.55
N ALA A 91 2.68 10.14 14.97
CA ALA A 91 2.31 10.03 16.37
C ALA A 91 3.02 8.85 17.07
N VAL A 92 3.13 7.70 16.42
CA VAL A 92 3.95 6.58 16.94
C VAL A 92 5.41 7.01 17.09
N LYS A 93 6.00 7.67 16.07
CA LYS A 93 7.37 8.20 16.17
C LYS A 93 7.54 9.24 17.28
N ASN A 94 6.48 9.99 17.59
CA ASN A 94 6.48 10.95 18.69
C ASN A 94 6.47 10.22 20.05
N ILE A 95 5.74 9.11 20.18
CA ILE A 95 5.79 8.21 21.35
C ILE A 95 7.18 7.57 21.47
N ASP A 96 7.78 7.12 20.37
CA ASP A 96 9.13 6.52 20.36
C ASP A 96 10.18 7.48 20.94
N LYS A 97 10.06 8.78 20.63
CA LYS A 97 11.01 9.82 21.06
C LYS A 97 10.74 10.38 22.46
N TYR A 98 9.48 10.47 22.85
CA TYR A 98 9.05 11.09 24.11
C TYR A 98 8.16 10.14 24.91
N SER A 99 8.61 8.91 25.11
CA SER A 99 7.80 7.83 25.70
C SER A 99 7.24 8.21 27.07
N GLU A 100 8.03 8.85 27.93
CA GLU A 100 7.61 9.28 29.27
C GLU A 100 6.50 10.33 29.28
N LYS A 101 6.33 11.06 28.17
CA LYS A 101 5.27 12.06 28.01
C LYS A 101 3.92 11.41 27.65
N PHE A 102 3.95 10.23 27.04
CA PHE A 102 2.78 9.64 26.38
C PHE A 102 2.38 8.26 26.92
N LEU A 103 3.26 7.60 27.68
CA LEU A 103 3.05 6.28 28.27
C LEU A 103 3.22 6.32 29.79
N ASP A 104 2.51 5.44 30.48
CA ASP A 104 2.67 5.26 31.91
C ASP A 104 4.06 4.67 32.23
N LYS A 105 4.66 5.09 33.36
CA LYS A 105 5.96 4.56 33.82
C LYS A 105 5.95 3.03 33.92
N LYS A 106 4.86 2.46 34.44
CA LYS A 106 4.66 1.01 34.54
C LYS A 106 4.66 0.33 33.17
N THR A 107 4.08 0.96 32.15
CA THR A 107 4.09 0.45 30.77
C THR A 107 5.50 0.45 30.20
N ILE A 108 6.24 1.54 30.39
CA ILE A 108 7.63 1.64 29.96
C ILE A 108 8.45 0.52 30.61
N GLU A 109 8.44 0.41 31.93
CA GLU A 109 9.13 -0.65 32.68
C GLU A 109 8.73 -2.06 32.21
N ASN A 110 7.42 -2.29 32.01
CA ASN A 110 6.91 -3.59 31.59
C ASN A 110 7.38 -3.97 30.18
N LEU A 111 7.51 -3.00 29.27
CA LEU A 111 7.91 -3.23 27.89
C LEU A 111 9.43 -3.22 27.68
N THR A 112 10.21 -2.56 28.55
CA THR A 112 11.68 -2.44 28.44
C THR A 112 12.48 -3.44 29.27
N LYS A 113 11.82 -4.19 30.17
CA LYS A 113 12.44 -5.08 31.18
C LYS A 113 13.62 -5.94 30.71
N ASN A 114 13.65 -6.34 29.43
CA ASN A 114 14.67 -7.23 28.86
C ASN A 114 15.53 -6.59 27.75
N THR A 115 15.26 -5.35 27.34
CA THR A 115 15.83 -4.75 26.11
C THR A 115 16.46 -3.38 26.29
N GLY A 116 16.34 -2.76 27.46
CA GLY A 116 16.91 -1.45 27.75
C GLY A 116 16.11 -0.28 27.16
N THR A 117 15.77 -0.31 25.87
CA THR A 117 14.95 0.73 25.22
C THR A 117 13.58 0.20 24.78
N LEU A 118 12.60 1.12 24.68
CA LEU A 118 11.23 0.81 24.24
C LEU A 118 11.23 0.35 22.78
N THR A 119 11.99 1.03 21.93
CA THR A 119 12.10 0.76 20.50
C THR A 119 12.81 -0.55 20.19
N ASP A 120 13.49 -1.18 21.15
CA ASP A 120 14.11 -2.51 20.97
C ASP A 120 13.19 -3.66 21.36
N SER A 121 12.17 -3.39 22.19
CA SER A 121 11.20 -4.37 22.65
C SER A 121 10.36 -4.95 21.51
N ARG A 122 10.34 -6.29 21.40
CA ARG A 122 9.52 -7.00 20.38
C ARG A 122 8.04 -6.79 20.61
N SER A 123 7.61 -6.85 21.86
CA SER A 123 6.23 -6.59 22.26
C SER A 123 5.78 -5.18 21.84
N TYR A 124 6.62 -4.16 22.07
CA TYR A 124 6.31 -2.80 21.63
C TYR A 124 6.28 -2.65 20.10
N LYS A 125 7.25 -3.24 19.39
CA LYS A 125 7.24 -3.28 17.91
C LYS A 125 5.97 -3.91 17.37
N LEU A 126 5.52 -5.02 17.98
CA LEU A 126 4.27 -5.67 17.61
C LEU A 126 3.06 -4.75 17.83
N MET A 127 2.96 -4.09 18.99
CA MET A 127 1.86 -3.19 19.30
C MET A 127 1.77 -2.02 18.31
N THR A 128 2.90 -1.35 18.07
CA THR A 128 2.95 -0.24 17.12
C THR A 128 2.69 -0.68 15.68
N GLN A 129 3.10 -1.90 15.30
CA GLN A 129 2.77 -2.48 14.00
C GLN A 129 1.28 -2.78 13.87
N ILE A 130 0.63 -3.36 14.89
CA ILE A 130 -0.82 -3.59 14.90
C ILE A 130 -1.55 -2.26 14.73
N ILE A 131 -1.20 -1.23 15.50
CA ILE A 131 -1.81 0.11 15.38
C ILE A 131 -1.68 0.64 13.94
N LYS A 132 -0.48 0.56 13.35
CA LYS A 132 -0.23 1.03 11.97
C LYS A 132 -1.05 0.23 10.94
N LEU A 133 -1.13 -1.08 11.07
CA LEU A 133 -1.87 -1.94 10.13
C LEU A 133 -3.40 -1.80 10.29
N SER A 134 -3.89 -1.63 11.51
CA SER A 134 -5.31 -1.41 11.80
C SER A 134 -5.86 -0.16 11.11
N THR A 135 -5.02 0.83 10.79
CA THR A 135 -5.45 1.99 9.99
C THR A 135 -6.01 1.58 8.63
N GLY A 136 -5.39 0.60 7.97
CA GLY A 136 -5.88 0.04 6.72
C GLY A 136 -7.22 -0.67 6.89
N PHE A 137 -7.36 -1.43 7.97
CA PHE A 137 -8.59 -2.14 8.31
C PHE A 137 -9.77 -1.17 8.51
N PHE A 138 -9.62 -0.16 9.37
CA PHE A 138 -10.70 0.79 9.66
C PHE A 138 -11.03 1.70 8.48
N THR A 139 -10.05 1.97 7.60
CA THR A 139 -10.29 2.78 6.39
C THR A 139 -10.80 1.96 5.22
N ALA A 140 -10.88 0.63 5.30
CA ALA A 140 -11.30 -0.23 4.20
C ALA A 140 -12.70 0.10 3.66
N ILE A 141 -13.69 0.27 4.56
CA ILE A 141 -15.06 0.60 4.17
C ILE A 141 -15.11 2.01 3.54
N PRO A 142 -14.65 3.10 4.21
CA PRO A 142 -14.62 4.42 3.59
C PRO A 142 -13.86 4.47 2.26
N LYS A 143 -12.73 3.75 2.17
CA LYS A 143 -11.94 3.64 0.93
C LYS A 143 -12.77 3.06 -0.21
N SER A 144 -13.51 1.98 0.03
CA SER A 144 -14.38 1.38 -0.99
C SER A 144 -15.49 2.34 -1.45
N MET A 145 -16.10 3.07 -0.51
CA MET A 145 -17.16 4.05 -0.81
C MET A 145 -16.63 5.19 -1.68
N LEU A 146 -15.50 5.78 -1.28
CA LEU A 146 -14.87 6.87 -2.03
C LEU A 146 -14.40 6.41 -3.41
N THR A 147 -13.85 5.19 -3.50
CA THR A 147 -13.44 4.60 -4.78
C THR A 147 -14.64 4.48 -5.72
N LEU A 148 -15.74 3.89 -5.25
CA LEU A 148 -16.95 3.69 -6.03
C LEU A 148 -17.61 5.01 -6.43
N ALA A 149 -17.60 6.01 -5.55
CA ALA A 149 -18.11 7.35 -5.84
C ALA A 149 -17.30 8.07 -6.94
N LEU A 150 -15.99 7.81 -7.01
CA LEU A 150 -15.09 8.42 -7.98
C LEU A 150 -15.15 7.75 -9.36
N ILE A 151 -15.53 6.46 -9.44
CA ILE A 151 -15.60 5.72 -10.72
C ILE A 151 -16.45 6.43 -11.76
N PRO A 152 -17.71 6.83 -11.52
CA PRO A 152 -18.54 7.51 -12.53
C PRO A 152 -17.92 8.80 -13.06
N VAL A 153 -17.29 9.59 -12.17
CA VAL A 153 -16.67 10.87 -12.51
C VAL A 153 -15.51 10.67 -13.47
N LEU A 154 -14.59 9.74 -13.13
CA LEU A 154 -13.46 9.44 -13.99
C LEU A 154 -13.84 8.68 -15.26
N MET A 155 -14.86 7.83 -15.19
CA MET A 155 -15.37 7.10 -16.36
C MET A 155 -15.96 8.06 -17.40
N GLY A 156 -16.69 9.10 -16.96
CA GLY A 156 -17.20 10.16 -17.81
C GLY A 156 -16.09 11.06 -18.37
N SER A 157 -15.07 11.38 -17.57
CA SER A 157 -13.96 12.26 -17.98
C SER A 157 -12.97 11.58 -18.94
N ILE A 158 -12.48 10.39 -18.60
CA ILE A 158 -11.39 9.71 -19.33
C ILE A 158 -11.92 9.08 -20.62
N PHE A 159 -13.12 8.51 -20.60
CA PHE A 159 -13.63 7.68 -21.69
C PHE A 159 -14.91 8.21 -22.32
N LYS A 160 -15.39 9.39 -21.93
CA LYS A 160 -16.63 10.02 -22.44
C LYS A 160 -17.84 9.07 -22.46
N THR A 161 -17.86 8.10 -21.56
CA THR A 161 -18.92 7.07 -21.54
C THR A 161 -20.13 7.64 -20.82
N LYS A 162 -21.31 7.58 -21.47
CA LYS A 162 -22.58 7.94 -20.82
C LYS A 162 -22.83 6.94 -19.68
N VAL A 163 -22.56 7.37 -18.45
CA VAL A 163 -22.99 6.66 -17.25
C VAL A 163 -24.51 6.83 -17.15
N GLN A 164 -25.25 5.76 -16.81
CA GLN A 164 -26.70 5.88 -16.59
C GLN A 164 -26.94 6.94 -15.50
N ASN A 165 -27.63 8.01 -15.87
CA ASN A 165 -28.10 9.02 -14.93
C ASN A 165 -29.27 8.43 -14.13
N PRO A 166 -29.22 8.36 -12.79
CA PRO A 166 -30.43 8.57 -12.02
C PRO A 166 -30.79 10.05 -12.21
N LYS A 167 -32.00 10.33 -12.70
CA LYS A 167 -32.57 11.68 -12.67
C LYS A 167 -32.51 12.18 -11.23
N GLU A 168 -31.65 13.15 -10.94
CA GLU A 168 -31.84 14.16 -9.89
C GLU A 168 -30.75 15.24 -10.02
N GLU A 169 -31.22 16.37 -10.56
CA GLU A 169 -30.90 17.75 -10.24
C GLU A 169 -29.44 18.26 -10.16
N LYS A 170 -29.22 19.25 -11.03
CA LYS A 170 -28.14 20.23 -11.03
C LYS A 170 -27.92 20.84 -9.64
N LYS A 171 -26.78 20.51 -9.03
CA LYS A 171 -25.80 21.53 -8.56
C LYS A 171 -24.40 21.01 -8.86
N VAL A 172 -23.97 21.23 -10.10
CA VAL A 172 -22.55 21.28 -10.41
C VAL A 172 -22.01 22.51 -9.70
N GLN A 173 -21.45 22.35 -8.50
CA GLN A 173 -20.38 23.25 -8.11
C GLN A 173 -19.27 23.00 -9.13
N GLN A 174 -18.94 24.04 -9.90
CA GLN A 174 -17.83 24.02 -10.84
C GLN A 174 -16.61 23.44 -10.13
N ILE A 175 -16.19 22.24 -10.53
CA ILE A 175 -14.84 21.79 -10.25
C ILE A 175 -13.98 22.63 -11.18
N THR A 176 -13.35 23.67 -10.65
CA THR A 176 -12.30 24.39 -11.36
C THR A 176 -11.27 23.36 -11.83
N PRO A 177 -10.84 23.42 -13.10
CA PRO A 177 -9.78 22.54 -13.58
C PRO A 177 -8.57 22.70 -12.67
N PHE A 178 -7.92 21.60 -12.30
CA PHE A 178 -6.62 21.65 -11.63
C PHE A 178 -5.60 22.18 -12.63
N THR A 179 -5.52 23.51 -12.75
CA THR A 179 -4.41 24.20 -13.36
C THR A 179 -3.33 24.32 -12.30
N ALA A 180 -2.23 23.59 -12.50
CA ALA A 180 -0.98 23.79 -11.78
C ALA A 180 -0.38 25.16 -12.14
N SER A 181 -1.00 26.22 -11.64
CA SER A 181 -0.55 27.59 -11.76
C SER A 181 -1.33 28.42 -10.76
N ASN A 182 -0.83 28.46 -9.52
CA ASN A 182 -0.64 29.71 -8.80
C ASN A 182 0.30 29.44 -7.62
N ARG A 183 1.43 30.15 -7.65
CA ARG A 183 2.47 30.17 -6.64
C ARG A 183 1.93 30.84 -5.38
N GLU A 184 1.11 30.15 -4.60
CA GLU A 184 0.73 30.59 -3.25
C GLU A 184 0.21 29.45 -2.34
N ILE A 185 0.24 28.18 -2.79
CA ILE A 185 0.10 27.00 -1.90
C ILE A 185 1.48 26.62 -1.34
N LYS A 186 2.21 27.61 -0.79
CA LYS A 186 3.54 27.40 -0.18
C LYS A 186 3.57 27.68 1.33
N GLU A 187 2.44 28.06 1.92
CA GLU A 187 2.31 28.11 3.38
C GLU A 187 1.48 26.93 3.90
N LYS A 188 2.21 25.90 4.33
CA LYS A 188 1.82 24.90 5.34
C LYS A 188 0.35 24.42 5.25
N LEU A 189 0.02 23.60 4.26
CA LEU A 189 -0.88 22.47 4.48
C LEU A 189 -0.18 21.44 5.38
N ASN A 190 0.16 21.87 6.59
CA ASN A 190 0.60 20.99 7.64
C ASN A 190 -0.68 20.34 8.17
N PHE A 191 -1.07 19.21 7.59
CA PHE A 191 -1.96 18.24 8.24
C PHE A 191 -1.21 17.59 9.42
N THR A 192 -0.54 18.40 10.25
CA THR A 192 -0.19 18.10 11.63
C THR A 192 -1.44 18.33 12.45
N GLY A 193 -2.49 17.53 12.23
CA GLY A 193 -3.50 17.35 13.27
C GLY A 193 -2.76 17.11 14.58
N ASN A 194 -3.21 17.71 15.69
CA ASN A 194 -2.46 17.79 16.96
C ASN A 194 -1.76 16.46 17.29
N ILE A 195 -0.48 16.34 16.90
CA ILE A 195 0.25 15.07 16.90
C ILE A 195 0.41 14.60 18.33
N ASP A 196 0.57 15.53 19.28
CA ASP A 196 0.59 15.25 20.70
C ASP A 196 -0.72 14.65 21.20
N LYS A 197 -1.88 15.17 20.77
CA LYS A 197 -3.19 14.60 21.12
C LYS A 197 -3.34 13.18 20.55
N LEU A 198 -2.95 12.97 19.29
CA LEU A 198 -2.97 11.64 18.67
C LEU A 198 -2.01 10.68 19.38
N SER A 199 -0.82 11.15 19.74
CA SER A 199 0.18 10.40 20.51
C SER A 199 -0.34 10.02 21.89
N LYS A 200 -1.06 10.92 22.58
CA LYS A 200 -1.72 10.61 23.85
C LYS A 200 -2.80 9.53 23.70
N VAL A 201 -3.62 9.60 22.65
CA VAL A 201 -4.66 8.58 22.39
C VAL A 201 -4.03 7.22 22.10
N LEU A 202 -3.03 7.17 21.22
CA LEU A 202 -2.30 5.94 20.91
C LEU A 202 -1.53 5.42 22.14
N GLY A 203 -0.99 6.33 22.95
CA GLY A 203 -0.35 6.03 24.23
C GLY A 203 -1.28 5.29 25.17
N LYS A 204 -2.52 5.79 25.37
CA LYS A 204 -3.55 5.09 26.15
C LYS A 204 -3.89 3.69 25.63
N ILE A 205 -3.84 3.47 24.32
CA ILE A 205 -4.03 2.13 23.75
C ILE A 205 -2.85 1.25 24.14
N ILE A 206 -1.62 1.75 24.07
CA ILE A 206 -0.41 1.03 24.45
C ILE A 206 -0.38 0.76 25.97
N ASP A 207 -0.86 1.68 26.80
CA ASP A 207 -0.97 1.52 28.26
C ASP A 207 -2.01 0.46 28.67
N ASN A 208 -2.86 0.00 27.76
CA ASN A 208 -3.82 -1.04 28.05
C ASN A 208 -3.14 -2.38 28.38
N LYS A 209 -3.33 -2.86 29.61
CA LYS A 209 -2.76 -4.12 30.11
C LYS A 209 -3.11 -5.34 29.26
N HIS A 210 -4.33 -5.45 28.74
CA HIS A 210 -4.71 -6.57 27.87
C HIS A 210 -3.95 -6.54 26.55
N PHE A 211 -3.75 -5.34 25.98
CA PHE A 211 -2.98 -5.21 24.75
C PHE A 211 -1.49 -5.51 24.97
N GLN A 212 -0.90 -5.05 26.07
CA GLN A 212 0.46 -5.41 26.46
C GLN A 212 0.61 -6.92 26.67
N ASN A 213 -0.32 -7.55 27.39
CA ASN A 213 -0.29 -9.00 27.63
C ASN A 213 -0.46 -9.80 26.33
N PHE A 214 -1.34 -9.36 25.44
CA PHE A 214 -1.48 -9.94 24.10
C PHE A 214 -0.18 -9.83 23.30
N ALA A 215 0.45 -8.65 23.30
CA ALA A 215 1.69 -8.41 22.57
C ALA A 215 2.83 -9.28 23.11
N LYS A 216 2.99 -9.36 24.43
CA LYS A 216 3.96 -10.23 25.09
C LYS A 216 3.76 -11.70 24.77
N LYS A 217 2.52 -12.17 24.82
CA LYS A 217 2.18 -13.57 24.48
C LYS A 217 2.49 -13.92 23.02
N ASN A 218 2.54 -12.93 22.13
CA ASN A 218 2.67 -13.15 20.69
C ASN A 218 3.86 -12.42 20.04
N GLU A 219 4.86 -12.00 20.82
CA GLU A 219 5.95 -11.15 20.33
C GLU A 219 6.86 -11.80 19.28
N THR A 220 6.80 -13.13 19.14
CA THR A 220 7.50 -13.91 18.11
C THR A 220 6.65 -14.20 16.87
N LYS A 221 5.37 -13.80 16.89
CA LYS A 221 4.38 -14.05 15.82
C LYS A 221 4.02 -12.77 15.05
N ASP A 222 4.85 -11.74 15.15
CA ASP A 222 4.66 -10.43 14.53
C ASP A 222 4.33 -10.52 13.04
N LYS A 223 5.10 -11.30 12.28
CA LYS A 223 4.87 -11.49 10.84
C LYS A 223 3.53 -12.15 10.53
N ASN A 224 3.12 -13.15 11.32
CA ASN A 224 1.86 -13.86 11.11
C ASN A 224 0.67 -12.95 11.44
N ILE A 225 0.73 -12.22 12.56
CA ILE A 225 -0.31 -11.27 12.93
C ILE A 225 -0.45 -10.18 11.87
N ALA A 226 0.66 -9.62 11.40
CA ALA A 226 0.65 -8.63 10.35
C ALA A 226 -0.02 -9.16 9.07
N LYS A 227 0.33 -10.39 8.65
CA LYS A 227 -0.25 -11.05 7.49
C LYS A 227 -1.76 -11.26 7.64
N HIS A 228 -2.23 -11.67 8.82
CA HIS A 228 -3.67 -11.85 9.07
C HIS A 228 -4.44 -10.53 9.10
N ILE A 229 -3.91 -9.46 9.71
CA ILE A 229 -4.56 -8.14 9.68
C ILE A 229 -4.65 -7.61 8.25
N THR A 230 -3.58 -7.74 7.46
CA THR A 230 -3.59 -7.36 6.05
C THR A 230 -4.60 -8.19 5.26
N ALA A 231 -4.64 -9.52 5.46
CA ALA A 231 -5.61 -10.38 4.80
C ALA A 231 -7.06 -10.02 5.18
N ALA A 232 -7.34 -9.78 6.47
CA ALA A 232 -8.64 -9.34 6.94
C ALA A 232 -9.04 -7.98 6.35
N THR A 233 -8.07 -7.06 6.21
CA THR A 233 -8.26 -5.76 5.56
C THR A 233 -8.64 -5.92 4.09
N ASP A 234 -7.93 -6.78 3.35
CA ASP A 234 -8.19 -7.02 1.93
C ASP A 234 -9.56 -7.69 1.71
N ILE A 235 -9.92 -8.65 2.56
CA ILE A 235 -11.25 -9.28 2.55
C ILE A 235 -12.33 -8.22 2.83
N LEU A 236 -12.19 -7.44 3.90
CA LEU A 236 -13.16 -6.41 4.26
C LEU A 236 -13.30 -5.37 3.14
N LEU A 237 -12.20 -4.89 2.59
CA LEU A 237 -12.19 -3.93 1.48
C LEU A 237 -12.91 -4.50 0.26
N THR A 238 -12.63 -5.74 -0.10
CA THR A 238 -13.20 -6.40 -1.28
C THR A 238 -14.69 -6.66 -1.10
N THR A 239 -15.09 -7.21 0.06
CA THR A 239 -16.50 -7.44 0.39
C THR A 239 -17.29 -6.14 0.42
N SER A 240 -16.73 -5.10 1.05
CA SER A 240 -17.36 -3.77 1.10
C SER A 240 -17.54 -3.19 -0.30
N PHE A 241 -16.49 -3.27 -1.13
CA PHE A 241 -16.55 -2.83 -2.52
C PHE A 241 -17.59 -3.64 -3.32
N ALA A 242 -17.66 -4.95 -3.12
CA ALA A 242 -18.61 -5.82 -3.82
C ALA A 242 -20.06 -5.49 -3.47
N VAL A 243 -20.38 -5.41 -2.17
CA VAL A 243 -21.71 -5.04 -1.68
C VAL A 243 -22.13 -3.66 -2.19
N GLN A 244 -21.24 -2.67 -2.08
CA GLN A 244 -21.54 -1.32 -2.53
C GLN A 244 -21.68 -1.22 -4.06
N THR A 245 -20.86 -1.95 -4.81
CA THR A 245 -20.95 -2.00 -6.28
C THR A 245 -22.26 -2.63 -6.71
N ASN A 246 -22.67 -3.73 -6.07
CA ASN A 246 -23.93 -4.41 -6.35
C ASN A 246 -25.13 -3.47 -6.13
N ASN A 247 -25.11 -2.72 -5.03
CA ASN A 247 -26.18 -1.80 -4.66
C ASN A 247 -26.12 -0.44 -5.38
N SER A 248 -25.05 -0.15 -6.12
CA SER A 248 -24.84 1.15 -6.74
C SER A 248 -25.75 1.37 -7.95
N LYS A 249 -26.47 2.50 -7.96
CA LYS A 249 -27.17 2.97 -9.17
C LYS A 249 -26.24 3.69 -10.16
N LYS A 250 -24.99 3.96 -9.76
CA LYS A 250 -24.03 4.74 -10.57
C LYS A 250 -23.15 3.87 -11.48
N ILE A 251 -23.22 2.54 -11.34
CA ILE A 251 -22.53 1.57 -12.19
C ILE A 251 -23.58 0.84 -13.02
N LYS A 252 -23.33 0.69 -14.32
CA LYS A 252 -24.23 -0.04 -15.23
C LYS A 252 -24.45 -1.46 -14.74
N GLU A 253 -25.70 -1.92 -14.74
CA GLU A 253 -26.10 -3.20 -14.16
C GLU A 253 -25.31 -4.40 -14.72
N ASN A 254 -25.19 -4.46 -16.05
CA ASN A 254 -24.44 -5.50 -16.77
C ASN A 254 -22.91 -5.40 -16.62
N ARG A 255 -22.40 -4.42 -15.86
CA ARG A 255 -20.96 -4.21 -15.62
C ARG A 255 -20.57 -4.47 -14.17
N LYS A 256 -21.54 -4.52 -13.25
CA LYS A 256 -21.31 -4.71 -11.81
C LYS A 256 -20.61 -6.04 -11.54
N LYS A 257 -21.11 -7.14 -12.09
CA LYS A 257 -20.57 -8.49 -11.82
C LYS A 257 -19.13 -8.65 -12.30
N ALA A 258 -18.84 -8.30 -13.55
CA ALA A 258 -17.47 -8.29 -14.07
C ALA A 258 -16.53 -7.46 -13.18
N LEU A 259 -16.96 -6.27 -12.74
CA LEU A 259 -16.16 -5.42 -11.85
C LEU A 259 -15.96 -6.04 -10.45
N ILE A 260 -16.99 -6.67 -9.89
CA ILE A 260 -16.92 -7.39 -8.61
C ILE A 260 -15.97 -8.59 -8.74
N TYR A 261 -16.16 -9.44 -9.76
CA TYR A 261 -15.31 -10.61 -9.99
C TYR A 261 -13.85 -10.22 -10.21
N ASN A 262 -13.60 -9.12 -10.92
CA ASN A 262 -12.23 -8.61 -11.07
C ASN A 262 -11.56 -8.35 -9.72
N ASN A 263 -12.26 -7.67 -8.80
CA ASN A 263 -11.72 -7.38 -7.47
C ASN A 263 -11.62 -8.64 -6.60
N VAL A 264 -12.65 -9.50 -6.59
CA VAL A 264 -12.65 -10.76 -5.82
C VAL A 264 -11.53 -11.69 -6.27
N ILE A 265 -11.37 -11.90 -7.57
CA ILE A 265 -10.30 -12.74 -8.13
C ILE A 265 -8.93 -12.11 -7.83
N SER A 266 -8.80 -10.80 -7.98
CA SER A 266 -7.55 -10.09 -7.63
C SER A 266 -7.16 -10.32 -6.17
N THR A 267 -8.12 -10.24 -5.25
CA THR A 267 -7.90 -10.48 -3.82
C THR A 267 -7.57 -11.94 -3.55
N ALA A 268 -8.31 -12.89 -4.14
CA ALA A 268 -8.01 -14.31 -3.99
C ALA A 268 -6.60 -14.66 -4.48
N ILE A 269 -6.18 -14.14 -5.63
CA ILE A 269 -4.82 -14.30 -6.16
C ILE A 269 -3.80 -13.65 -5.23
N THR A 270 -4.09 -12.48 -4.66
CA THR A 270 -3.17 -11.79 -3.74
C THR A 270 -2.98 -12.57 -2.44
N LEU A 271 -4.08 -13.06 -1.84
CA LEU A 271 -4.04 -13.83 -0.60
C LEU A 271 -3.36 -15.20 -0.81
N GLY A 272 -3.70 -15.92 -1.88
CA GLY A 272 -3.07 -17.20 -2.22
C GLY A 272 -1.63 -17.05 -2.68
N GLY A 273 -1.35 -16.02 -3.48
CA GLY A 273 -0.03 -15.72 -4.04
C GLY A 273 0.95 -15.11 -3.04
N GLY A 274 0.50 -14.62 -1.89
CA GLY A 274 1.36 -14.07 -0.84
C GLY A 274 2.46 -15.04 -0.39
N TYR A 275 2.15 -16.32 -0.26
CA TYR A 275 3.16 -17.35 0.08
C TYR A 275 4.19 -17.60 -1.02
N TRP A 276 3.79 -17.43 -2.29
CA TRP A 276 4.71 -17.53 -3.42
C TRP A 276 5.62 -16.29 -3.51
N LEU A 277 5.07 -15.10 -3.28
CA LEU A 277 5.83 -13.86 -3.17
C LEU A 277 6.90 -13.94 -2.07
N ASP A 278 6.54 -14.48 -0.89
CA ASP A 278 7.47 -14.67 0.22
C ASP A 278 8.68 -15.54 -0.18
N LYS A 279 8.46 -16.62 -0.96
CA LYS A 279 9.53 -17.49 -1.48
C LYS A 279 10.42 -16.80 -2.51
N MET A 280 9.85 -15.99 -3.42
CA MET A 280 10.63 -15.25 -4.42
C MET A 280 11.52 -14.17 -3.76
N ILE A 281 10.97 -13.46 -2.78
CA ILE A 281 11.71 -12.43 -2.04
C ILE A 281 12.89 -13.06 -1.27
N ALA A 282 12.72 -14.26 -0.72
CA ALA A 282 13.78 -14.96 0.01
C ALA A 282 14.91 -15.48 -0.90
N LYS A 283 14.59 -16.10 -2.05
CA LYS A 283 15.58 -16.81 -2.89
C LYS A 283 16.59 -15.90 -3.60
N GLY A 284 16.26 -14.64 -3.89
CA GLY A 284 17.15 -13.68 -4.56
C GLY A 284 17.93 -12.74 -3.63
N SER A 285 17.76 -12.86 -2.30
CA SER A 285 18.08 -11.78 -1.35
C SER A 285 19.51 -11.77 -0.83
N THR A 286 20.07 -12.92 -0.51
CA THR A 286 21.32 -13.03 0.28
C THR A 286 22.52 -12.60 -0.55
N ASN A 287 22.69 -13.16 -1.75
CA ASN A 287 23.87 -12.92 -2.58
C ASN A 287 24.00 -11.45 -3.04
N PHE A 288 22.87 -10.77 -3.30
CA PHE A 288 22.90 -9.36 -3.71
C PHE A 288 23.28 -8.44 -2.54
N ILE A 289 22.65 -8.63 -1.37
CA ILE A 289 22.90 -7.78 -0.20
C ILE A 289 24.32 -7.98 0.32
N GLU A 290 24.83 -9.21 0.33
CA GLU A 290 26.21 -9.50 0.71
C GLU A 290 27.21 -8.85 -0.24
N LYS A 291 26.98 -8.96 -1.55
CA LYS A 291 27.82 -8.27 -2.55
C LYS A 291 27.76 -6.75 -2.39
N PHE A 292 26.58 -6.18 -2.14
CA PHE A 292 26.41 -4.74 -1.92
C PHE A 292 27.12 -4.27 -0.64
N LYS A 293 27.00 -5.03 0.47
CA LYS A 293 27.72 -4.80 1.73
C LYS A 293 29.22 -4.81 1.52
N HIS A 294 29.74 -5.81 0.83
CA HIS A 294 31.17 -5.92 0.54
C HIS A 294 31.69 -4.74 -0.30
N ILE A 295 30.93 -4.34 -1.33
CA ILE A 295 31.29 -3.22 -2.23
C ILE A 295 31.30 -1.87 -1.52
N ASN A 296 30.39 -1.66 -0.56
CA ASN A 296 30.18 -0.39 0.14
C ASN A 296 30.59 -0.44 1.63
N ALA A 297 31.43 -1.39 2.04
CA ALA A 297 31.80 -1.65 3.44
C ALA A 297 32.42 -0.44 4.17
N LYS A 298 33.06 0.46 3.43
CA LYS A 298 33.72 1.66 3.96
C LYS A 298 32.79 2.88 4.02
N ASP A 299 31.55 2.77 3.54
CA ASP A 299 30.61 3.89 3.55
C ASP A 299 29.88 3.97 4.89
N PRO A 300 29.94 5.10 5.61
CA PRO A 300 29.29 5.25 6.91
C PRO A 300 27.76 5.14 6.84
N LYS A 301 27.15 5.32 5.66
CA LYS A 301 25.70 5.23 5.44
C LYS A 301 25.25 3.86 4.94
N LEU A 302 26.12 2.85 4.95
CA LEU A 302 25.81 1.51 4.47
C LEU A 302 24.49 0.94 5.04
N ASN A 303 24.26 1.11 6.35
CA ASN A 303 23.03 0.65 7.00
C ASN A 303 21.77 1.30 6.42
N LYS A 304 21.82 2.60 6.12
CA LYS A 304 20.73 3.35 5.47
C LYS A 304 20.46 2.84 4.05
N TYR A 305 21.52 2.53 3.30
CA TYR A 305 21.36 1.97 1.95
C TYR A 305 20.74 0.57 1.98
N ILE A 306 21.14 -0.28 2.93
CA ILE A 306 20.55 -1.61 3.12
C ILE A 306 19.08 -1.50 3.50
N GLU A 307 18.72 -0.58 4.40
CA GLU A 307 17.33 -0.29 4.73
C GLU A 307 16.53 0.14 3.48
N GLY A 308 17.08 1.05 2.67
CA GLY A 308 16.49 1.45 1.40
C GLY A 308 16.29 0.29 0.42
N ILE A 309 17.27 -0.62 0.30
CA ILE A 309 17.16 -1.84 -0.52
C ILE A 309 16.05 -2.76 0.00
N ASN A 310 15.95 -2.93 1.31
CA ASN A 310 14.94 -3.76 1.95
C ASN A 310 13.51 -3.22 1.79
N ILE A 311 13.36 -1.92 1.53
CA ILE A 311 12.07 -1.30 1.15
C ILE A 311 11.84 -1.41 -0.36
N LEU A 312 12.82 -1.00 -1.16
CA LEU A 312 12.70 -0.90 -2.62
C LEU A 312 12.44 -2.25 -3.29
N ARG A 313 13.15 -3.32 -2.89
CA ARG A 313 13.06 -4.61 -3.57
C ARG A 313 11.69 -5.26 -3.42
N PRO A 314 11.13 -5.45 -2.21
CA PRO A 314 9.78 -5.97 -2.06
C PRO A 314 8.76 -5.10 -2.79
N ALA A 315 8.92 -3.78 -2.76
CA ALA A 315 8.05 -2.86 -3.48
C ALA A 315 8.08 -3.09 -5.00
N LEU A 316 9.25 -3.30 -5.61
CA LEU A 316 9.39 -3.57 -7.05
C LEU A 316 8.84 -4.95 -7.47
N ILE A 317 9.11 -5.99 -6.68
CA ILE A 317 8.58 -7.34 -6.94
C ILE A 317 7.06 -7.33 -6.84
N PHE A 318 6.54 -6.76 -5.74
CA PHE A 318 5.11 -6.57 -5.56
C PHE A 318 4.53 -5.73 -6.69
N ALA A 319 5.23 -4.66 -7.10
CA ALA A 319 4.79 -3.78 -8.16
C ALA A 319 4.60 -4.51 -9.50
N GLY A 320 5.61 -5.27 -9.94
CA GLY A 320 5.55 -6.01 -11.20
C GLY A 320 4.39 -7.01 -11.21
N ILE A 321 4.23 -7.77 -10.13
CA ILE A 321 3.20 -8.81 -10.07
C ILE A 321 1.81 -8.18 -9.91
N TYR A 322 1.63 -7.29 -8.94
CA TYR A 322 0.33 -6.72 -8.60
C TYR A 322 -0.20 -5.74 -9.65
N TYR A 323 0.66 -4.94 -10.29
CA TYR A 323 0.23 -3.93 -11.27
C TYR A 323 0.40 -4.35 -12.73
N CYS A 324 1.23 -5.35 -13.05
CA CYS A 324 1.40 -5.76 -14.45
C CYS A 324 0.77 -7.13 -14.73
N VAL A 325 1.09 -8.14 -13.93
CA VAL A 325 0.69 -9.53 -14.22
C VAL A 325 -0.74 -9.83 -13.76
N LEU A 326 -1.01 -9.60 -12.47
CA LEU A 326 -2.29 -9.90 -11.82
C LEU A 326 -3.48 -9.25 -12.52
N PRO A 327 -3.43 -7.98 -12.97
CA PRO A 327 -4.57 -7.34 -13.62
C PRO A 327 -4.97 -8.02 -14.93
N ILE A 328 -4.01 -8.63 -15.65
CA ILE A 328 -4.30 -9.35 -16.89
C ILE A 328 -5.13 -10.59 -16.57
N PHE A 329 -4.68 -11.38 -15.58
CA PHE A 329 -5.37 -12.59 -15.16
C PHE A 329 -6.74 -12.29 -14.56
N SER A 330 -6.83 -11.34 -13.62
CA SER A 330 -8.10 -11.04 -12.96
C SER A 330 -9.12 -10.43 -13.91
N THR A 331 -8.69 -9.62 -14.89
CA THR A 331 -9.58 -9.05 -15.91
C THR A 331 -10.08 -10.13 -16.87
N TYR A 332 -9.19 -11.01 -17.33
CA TYR A 332 -9.56 -12.12 -18.21
C TYR A 332 -10.52 -13.10 -17.54
N LEU A 333 -10.22 -13.52 -16.31
CA LEU A 333 -11.04 -14.48 -15.57
C LEU A 333 -12.39 -13.88 -15.18
N ALA A 334 -12.44 -12.60 -14.80
CA ALA A 334 -13.71 -11.93 -14.49
C ALA A 334 -14.69 -11.96 -15.66
N GLU A 335 -14.22 -11.65 -16.87
CA GLU A 335 -15.03 -11.74 -18.10
C GLU A 335 -15.57 -13.15 -18.35
N LYS A 336 -14.70 -14.16 -18.22
CA LYS A 336 -15.08 -15.56 -18.44
C LYS A 336 -16.12 -16.03 -17.44
N VAL A 337 -15.92 -15.72 -16.17
CA VAL A 337 -16.83 -16.11 -15.09
C VAL A 337 -18.20 -15.43 -15.29
N ASP A 338 -18.21 -14.14 -15.64
CA ASP A 338 -19.45 -13.41 -15.89
C ASP A 338 -20.24 -14.03 -17.04
N LYS A 339 -19.60 -14.25 -18.19
CA LYS A 339 -20.24 -14.89 -19.36
C LYS A 339 -20.70 -16.32 -19.10
N PHE A 340 -19.94 -17.10 -18.33
CA PHE A 340 -20.33 -18.45 -17.96
C PHE A 340 -21.60 -18.47 -17.11
N ILE A 341 -21.68 -17.61 -16.09
CA ILE A 341 -22.86 -17.49 -15.21
C ILE A 341 -24.07 -16.98 -15.99
N GLU A 342 -23.89 -16.01 -16.89
CA GLU A 342 -24.99 -15.53 -17.74
C GLU A 342 -25.53 -16.62 -18.68
N LYS A 343 -24.66 -17.47 -19.22
CA LYS A 343 -25.07 -18.59 -20.07
C LYS A 343 -25.90 -19.62 -19.27
N GLN A 344 -25.48 -19.94 -18.05
CA GLN A 344 -26.19 -20.87 -17.17
C GLN A 344 -27.57 -20.36 -16.71
N LYS A 345 -27.77 -19.05 -16.62
CA LYS A 345 -29.08 -18.46 -16.29
C LYS A 345 -30.08 -18.47 -17.46
N LYS A 346 -29.58 -18.65 -18.68
CA LYS A 346 -30.36 -18.65 -19.92
C LYS A 346 -30.63 -20.08 -20.44
N SER A 347 -29.92 -21.07 -19.91
CA SER A 347 -30.21 -22.49 -20.06
C SER A 347 -31.14 -22.96 -18.95
#